data_AF-A0A832AT88-F1
#
_entry.id   AF-A0A832AT88-F1
#
_cell.length_a   1.000
_cell.length_b   1.000
_cell.length_c   1.000
_cell.angle_alpha   90.00
_cell.angle_beta   90.00
_cell.angle_gamma   90.00
#
_symmetry.space_group_name_H-M   'P 1'
#
loop_
_entity.id
_entity.type
_entity.pdbx_description
1 polymer ?
#
loop_
_entity_poly.entity_id
_entity_poly.type
_entity_poly.pdbx_seq_one_letter_code
_entity_poly.pdbx_strand_id
1 'polypeptide(L)'
;MNDCVSIVIVSHSPAVARGAADMVREMVGEDVRVAFCGGNPEGGLGTDVGAILKAIESVFSEKGVAILVDLGGAETNSEMAIEMMTPDKAARVVICNAPIVEGAVMAA
;
A
#
# COMPACT_ATOMS: atom_id res chain seq x y z
N MET A 1 -7.99 17.99 -7.59
CA MET A 1 -7.90 16.62 -7.06
C MET A 1 -7.44 15.76 -8.21
N ASN A 2 -6.29 15.11 -8.09
CA ASN A 2 -5.78 14.28 -9.17
C ASN A 2 -6.65 13.04 -9.36
N ASP A 3 -6.91 12.74 -10.62
CA ASP A 3 -7.86 11.74 -11.11
C ASP A 3 -7.24 10.33 -11.20
N CYS A 4 -6.24 10.06 -10.35
CA CYS A 4 -5.38 8.87 -10.39
C CYS A 4 -5.73 7.85 -9.31
N VAL A 5 -5.37 6.59 -9.57
CA VAL A 5 -5.37 5.50 -8.58
C VAL A 5 -4.34 5.83 -7.49
N SER A 6 -4.63 5.53 -6.23
CA SER A 6 -3.70 5.75 -5.11
C SER A 6 -2.84 4.52 -4.86
N ILE A 7 -1.67 4.69 -4.23
CA ILE A 7 -0.71 3.61 -4.00
C ILE A 7 -0.56 3.35 -2.50
N VAL A 8 -0.57 2.08 -2.12
CA VAL A 8 -0.21 1.61 -0.78
C VAL A 8 0.95 0.63 -0.88
N ILE A 9 2.02 0.90 -0.14
CA ILE A 9 3.21 0.05 -0.10
C ILE A 9 3.22 -0.71 1.22
N VAL A 10 3.22 -2.05 1.15
CA VAL A 10 3.21 -2.94 2.32
C VAL A 10 4.47 -3.79 2.33
N SER A 11 5.26 -3.70 3.39
CA SER A 11 6.45 -4.54 3.54
C SER A 11 6.54 -5.13 4.94
N HIS A 12 7.22 -6.26 5.07
CA HIS A 12 7.67 -6.77 6.35
C HIS A 12 8.57 -5.77 7.10
N SER A 13 9.31 -4.93 6.36
CA SER A 13 10.22 -3.95 6.92
C SER A 13 9.61 -2.55 6.88
N PRO A 14 9.46 -1.87 8.03
CA PRO A 14 9.01 -0.47 8.04
C PRO A 14 9.99 0.44 7.28
N ALA A 15 11.28 0.08 7.24
CA ALA A 15 12.29 0.84 6.51
C ALA A 15 12.16 0.70 4.99
N VAL A 16 11.83 -0.50 4.49
CA VAL A 16 11.61 -0.73 3.04
C VAL A 16 10.33 -0.03 2.58
N ALA A 17 9.23 -0.20 3.31
CA ALA A 17 7.96 0.46 2.98
C ALA A 17 8.11 1.99 2.92
N ARG A 18 8.76 2.57 3.93
CA ARG A 18 9.05 4.02 3.97
C ARG A 18 9.96 4.44 2.80
N GLY A 19 11.08 3.74 2.60
CA GLY A 19 12.03 4.09 1.56
C GLY A 19 11.43 4.07 0.16
N ALA A 20 10.62 3.05 -0.16
CA ALA A 20 9.91 2.99 -1.43
C ALA A 20 8.90 4.14 -1.58
N ALA A 21 8.15 4.47 -0.53
CA ALA A 21 7.23 5.61 -0.55
C ALA A 21 7.95 6.95 -0.74
N ASP A 22 9.10 7.13 -0.10
CA ASP A 22 9.91 8.33 -0.26
C ASP A 22 10.44 8.46 -1.70
N MET A 23 10.89 7.36 -2.32
CA MET A 23 11.28 7.36 -3.74
C MET A 23 10.13 7.76 -4.66
N VAL A 24 8.92 7.24 -4.44
CA VAL A 24 7.74 7.64 -5.22
C VAL A 24 7.49 9.15 -5.08
N ARG A 25 7.48 9.67 -3.85
CA ARG A 25 7.23 11.09 -3.58
C ARG A 25 8.27 12.01 -4.23
N GLU A 26 9.54 11.61 -4.23
CA GLU A 26 10.60 12.37 -4.92
C GLU A 26 10.41 12.39 -6.44
N MET A 27 9.85 11.33 -7.03
CA MET A 27 9.69 11.23 -8.48
C MET A 27 8.44 11.91 -9.03
N VAL A 28 7.31 11.85 -8.31
CA VAL A 28 6.01 12.37 -8.80
C VAL A 28 5.39 13.45 -7.92
N GLY A 29 6.04 13.85 -6.82
CA GLY A 29 5.53 14.88 -5.91
C GLY A 29 4.18 14.51 -5.28
N GLU A 30 3.22 15.43 -5.34
CA GLU A 30 1.86 15.25 -4.81
C GLU A 30 0.87 14.70 -5.85
N ASP A 31 1.36 14.28 -7.03
CA ASP A 31 0.45 13.90 -8.10
C ASP A 31 -0.29 12.59 -7.82
N VAL A 32 0.32 11.71 -7.03
CA VAL A 32 -0.25 10.42 -6.59
C VAL A 32 -0.27 10.35 -5.08
N ARG A 33 -1.42 9.95 -4.51
CA ARG A 33 -1.52 9.71 -3.07
C ARG A 33 -0.83 8.40 -2.73
N VAL A 34 0.16 8.47 -1.84
CA VAL A 34 0.99 7.32 -1.45
C VAL A 34 0.97 7.17 0.06
N ALA A 35 0.50 6.01 0.52
CA ALA A 35 0.63 5.56 1.89
C ALA A 35 1.54 4.33 1.96
N PHE A 36 2.06 4.05 3.15
CA PHE A 36 2.89 2.89 3.39
C PHE A 36 2.67 2.35 4.78
N CYS A 37 2.88 1.06 4.95
CA CYS A 37 2.95 0.43 6.27
C CYS A 37 3.93 -0.74 6.22
N GLY A 38 4.54 -1.04 7.36
CA GLY A 38 5.35 -2.22 7.50
C GLY A 38 5.80 -2.44 8.92
N GLY A 39 6.22 -3.65 9.19
CA GLY A 39 6.52 -4.13 10.52
C GLY A 39 5.31 -4.72 11.24
N ASN A 40 5.60 -5.50 12.27
CA ASN A 40 4.60 -6.04 13.17
C ASN A 40 4.14 -4.96 14.19
N PRO A 41 3.11 -5.22 15.01
CA PRO A 41 2.64 -4.26 16.03
C PRO A 41 3.70 -3.85 17.08
N GLU A 42 4.78 -4.62 17.23
CA GLU A 42 5.91 -4.32 18.13
C GLU A 42 7.00 -3.48 17.45
N GLY A 43 6.86 -3.17 16.15
CA GLY A 43 7.82 -2.39 15.36
C GLY A 43 8.98 -3.20 14.76
N GLY A 44 8.98 -4.52 14.93
CA GLY A 44 9.93 -5.45 14.31
C GLY A 44 9.51 -5.85 12.89
N LEU A 45 10.25 -6.79 12.28
CA LEU A 45 9.88 -7.33 10.97
C LEU A 45 8.55 -8.11 11.05
N GLY A 46 7.67 -7.89 10.06
CA GLY A 46 6.36 -8.52 9.96
C GLY A 46 5.34 -7.57 9.35
N THR A 47 4.07 -7.92 9.39
CA THR A 47 2.98 -7.09 8.89
C THR A 47 1.82 -7.06 9.86
N ASP A 48 1.03 -6.00 9.83
CA ASP A 48 -0.15 -5.80 10.67
C ASP A 48 -1.36 -5.47 9.80
N VAL A 49 -2.41 -6.29 9.85
CA VAL A 49 -3.66 -6.12 9.10
C VAL A 49 -4.31 -4.77 9.43
N GLY A 50 -4.26 -4.36 10.71
CA GLY A 50 -4.83 -3.09 11.15
C GLY A 50 -4.11 -1.88 10.53
N ALA A 51 -2.79 -1.91 10.46
CA ALA A 51 -1.98 -0.89 9.80
C ALA A 51 -2.22 -0.85 8.28
N ILE A 52 -2.36 -2.01 7.62
CA ILE A 52 -2.67 -2.09 6.19
C ILE A 52 -4.03 -1.46 5.90
N LEU A 53 -5.07 -1.82 6.65
CA LEU A 53 -6.41 -1.24 6.51
C LEU A 53 -6.37 0.29 6.66
N LYS A 54 -5.70 0.79 7.69
CA LYS A 54 -5.53 2.25 7.92
C LYS A 54 -4.77 2.92 6.78
N ALA A 55 -3.74 2.28 6.22
CA ALA A 55 -2.99 2.81 5.10
C ALA A 55 -3.88 2.95 3.86
N ILE A 56 -4.67 1.91 3.54
CA ILE A 56 -5.65 1.94 2.43
C ILE A 56 -6.66 3.06 2.66
N GLU A 57 -7.28 3.14 3.85
CA GLU A 57 -8.28 4.16 4.16
C GLU A 57 -7.74 5.59 4.07
N SER A 58 -6.47 5.80 4.41
CA SER A 58 -5.85 7.13 4.40
C SER A 58 -5.68 7.73 3.00
N VAL A 59 -5.61 6.89 1.95
CA VAL A 59 -5.42 7.32 0.56
C VAL A 59 -6.58 6.93 -0.36
N PHE A 60 -7.58 6.22 0.16
CA PHE A 60 -8.71 5.74 -0.63
C PHE A 60 -9.42 6.88 -1.37
N SER A 61 -9.77 6.62 -2.63
CA SER A 61 -10.61 7.48 -3.44
C SER A 61 -11.48 6.63 -4.37
N GLU A 62 -12.45 7.26 -5.04
CA GLU A 62 -13.31 6.57 -6.01
C GLU A 62 -12.52 5.97 -7.19
N LYS A 63 -11.28 6.38 -7.44
CA LYS A 63 -10.42 5.75 -8.46
C LYS A 63 -9.81 4.42 -8.02
N GLY A 64 -9.83 4.12 -6.73
CA GLY A 64 -9.29 2.89 -6.17
C GLY A 64 -7.85 3.02 -5.64
N VAL A 65 -7.33 1.88 -5.21
CA VAL A 65 -6.01 1.74 -4.56
C VAL A 65 -5.27 0.53 -5.13
N ALA A 66 -4.03 0.74 -5.56
CA ALA A 66 -3.08 -0.31 -5.91
C ALA A 66 -2.18 -0.61 -4.70
N ILE A 67 -2.14 -1.86 -4.26
CA ILE A 67 -1.28 -2.32 -3.17
C ILE A 67 -0.07 -3.04 -3.74
N LEU A 68 1.12 -2.61 -3.35
CA LEU A 68 2.39 -3.24 -3.71
C LEU A 68 2.96 -3.89 -2.45
N VAL A 69 3.27 -5.19 -2.55
CA VAL A 69 3.73 -6.03 -1.43
C VAL A 69 5.13 -6.58 -1.69
N ASP A 70 5.87 -6.94 -0.65
CA ASP A 70 7.22 -7.50 -0.80
C ASP A 70 7.23 -9.03 -0.93
N LEU A 71 6.65 -9.73 0.05
CA LEU A 71 6.66 -11.19 0.18
C LEU A 71 5.26 -11.68 0.52
N GLY A 72 4.99 -12.97 0.29
CA GLY A 72 3.64 -13.54 0.41
C GLY A 72 2.93 -13.30 1.75
N GLY A 73 3.65 -13.20 2.88
CA GLY A 73 3.01 -12.84 4.16
C GLY A 73 2.38 -11.44 4.19
N ALA A 74 2.92 -10.50 3.41
CA ALA A 74 2.34 -9.17 3.24
C ALA A 74 1.13 -9.20 2.30
N GLU A 75 1.15 -10.07 1.28
CA GLU A 75 0.02 -10.33 0.38
C GLU A 75 -1.18 -10.87 1.17
N THR A 76 -1.01 -11.97 1.91
CA THR A 76 -2.10 -12.58 2.70
C THR A 76 -2.71 -11.60 3.70
N ASN A 77 -1.89 -10.83 4.42
CA ASN A 77 -2.40 -9.84 5.36
C ASN A 77 -3.07 -8.65 4.67
N SER A 78 -2.70 -8.33 3.42
CA SER A 78 -3.37 -7.33 2.61
C SER A 78 -4.73 -7.82 2.10
N GLU A 79 -4.83 -9.09 1.69
CA GLU A 79 -6.11 -9.73 1.34
C GLU A 79 -7.08 -9.68 2.52
N MET A 80 -6.62 -10.06 3.72
CA MET A 80 -7.42 -9.97 4.94
C MET A 80 -7.88 -8.54 5.24
N ALA A 81 -7.01 -7.54 5.03
CA ALA A 81 -7.39 -6.14 5.22
C ALA A 81 -8.49 -5.70 4.23
N ILE A 82 -8.43 -6.15 2.97
CA ILE A 82 -9.44 -5.89 1.95
C ILE A 82 -10.77 -6.54 2.32
N GLU A 83 -10.75 -7.79 2.82
CA GLU A 83 -11.96 -8.51 3.26
C GLU A 83 -12.68 -7.83 4.43
N MET A 84 -11.98 -7.03 5.23
CA MET A 84 -12.55 -6.25 6.34
C MET A 84 -13.25 -4.96 5.87
N MET A 85 -13.09 -4.56 4.61
CA MET A 85 -13.70 -3.35 4.05
C MET A 85 -15.16 -3.59 3.63
N THR A 86 -15.89 -2.51 3.34
CA THR A 86 -17.21 -2.64 2.70
C THR A 86 -17.06 -3.16 1.26
N PRO A 87 -18.02 -3.96 0.73
CA PRO A 87 -17.91 -4.55 -0.61
C PRO A 87 -17.61 -3.55 -1.73
N ASP A 88 -18.24 -2.37 -1.69
CA ASP A 88 -18.04 -1.31 -2.69
C ASP A 88 -16.61 -0.75 -2.69
N LYS A 89 -15.97 -0.67 -1.51
CA LYS A 89 -14.58 -0.22 -1.39
C LYS A 89 -13.60 -1.33 -1.74
N ALA A 90 -13.85 -2.55 -1.23
CA ALA A 90 -13.02 -3.72 -1.49
C ALA A 90 -12.87 -3.98 -3.00
N ALA A 91 -13.95 -3.82 -3.78
CA ALA A 91 -13.94 -3.97 -5.23
C ALA A 91 -13.03 -2.99 -5.99
N ARG A 92 -12.51 -1.96 -5.32
CA ARG A 92 -11.62 -0.93 -5.90
C ARG A 92 -10.19 -1.01 -5.37
N VAL A 93 -9.87 -2.03 -4.58
CA VAL A 93 -8.52 -2.24 -4.04
C VAL A 93 -7.93 -3.49 -4.68
N VAL A 94 -6.76 -3.35 -5.30
CA VAL A 94 -6.10 -4.43 -6.04
C VAL A 94 -4.69 -4.62 -5.52
N ILE A 95 -4.32 -5.85 -5.19
CA ILE A 95 -2.94 -6.22 -4.92
C ILE A 95 -2.24 -6.47 -6.25
N CYS A 96 -1.17 -5.73 -6.50
CA CYS A 96 -0.39 -5.80 -7.73
C CYS A 96 0.80 -6.74 -7.53
N ASN A 97 0.91 -7.74 -8.40
CA ASN A 97 2.07 -8.63 -8.44
C ASN A 97 3.23 -7.94 -9.19
N ALA A 98 4.05 -7.19 -8.43
CA ALA A 98 5.22 -6.49 -8.95
C ALA A 98 6.30 -6.37 -7.86
N PRO A 99 7.60 -6.23 -8.23
CA PRO A 99 8.65 -5.88 -7.28
C PRO A 99 8.30 -4.59 -6.53
N ILE A 100 8.37 -4.61 -5.21
CA ILE A 100 7.78 -3.55 -4.37
C ILE A 100 8.34 -2.15 -4.65
N VAL A 101 9.63 -2.00 -4.91
CA VAL A 101 10.26 -0.68 -5.12
C VAL A 101 10.05 -0.21 -6.55
N GLU A 102 10.51 -1.00 -7.52
CA GLU A 102 10.43 -0.66 -8.94
C GLU A 102 8.98 -0.57 -9.41
N GLY A 103 8.12 -1.46 -8.92
CA GLY A 103 6.69 -1.47 -9.21
C GLY A 103 5.98 -0.24 -8.65
N ALA A 104 6.28 0.17 -7.41
CA ALA A 104 5.67 1.37 -6.83
C ALA A 104 6.05 2.64 -7.59
N VAL A 105 7.32 2.75 -8.00
CA VAL A 105 7.80 3.88 -8.81
C VAL A 105 7.16 3.92 -10.19
N MET A 106 7.03 2.78 -10.86
CA MET A 106 6.43 2.72 -12.21
C MET A 106 4.91 2.89 -12.21
N ALA A 107 4.24 2.61 -11.09
CA ALA A 107 2.79 2.78 -10.93
C ALA A 107 2.39 4.24 -10.64
N ALA A 108 3.33 5.06 -10.16
CA ALA A 108 3.14 6.46 -9.82
C ALA A 108 3.29 7.37 -11.04
#